data_AF-A0A7Y3NQU9-F1
#
_entry.id   AF-A0A7Y3NQU9-F1
#
_cell.length_a   1.000
_cell.length_b   1.000
_cell.length_c   1.000
_cell.angle_alpha   90.00
_cell.angle_beta   90.00
_cell.angle_gamma   90.00
#
_symmetry.space_group_name_H-M   'P 1'
#
loop_
_entity.id
_entity.type
_entity.pdbx_description
1 polymer ?
#
loop_
_entity_poly.entity_id
_entity_poly.type
_entity_poly.pdbx_seq_one_letter_code
_entity_poly.pdbx_strand_id
1 'polypeptide(L)'
;MQFIKYPSWADMIVYHYWPLRNARSFDTARIRKQYRLIEKEKKRLHEAGVDGELVRLLCRHMVNPRNPLAAQRFHIALLKSQQTSFEFVV
;
A
#
# COMPACT_ATOMS: atom_id res chain seq x y z
N MET A 1 12.64 -14.56 4.50
CA MET A 1 11.55 -13.65 4.07
C MET A 1 11.12 -12.90 5.31
N GLN A 2 11.44 -11.62 5.48
CA GLN A 2 10.97 -10.87 6.64
C GLN A 2 9.46 -10.68 6.50
N PHE A 3 8.67 -11.13 7.49
CA PHE A 3 7.24 -10.88 7.54
C PHE A 3 7.05 -9.40 7.91
N ILE A 4 6.96 -8.55 6.89
CA ILE A 4 6.59 -7.15 7.08
C ILE A 4 5.13 -7.15 7.54
N LYS A 5 4.89 -6.80 8.80
CA LYS A 5 3.54 -6.60 9.32
C LYS A 5 3.01 -5.28 8.77
N TYR A 6 2.13 -5.35 7.79
CA TYR A 6 1.40 -4.19 7.31
C TYR A 6 0.32 -3.82 8.33
N PRO A 7 -0.06 -2.54 8.42
CA PRO A 7 -1.23 -2.15 9.18
C PRO A 7 -2.49 -2.76 8.55
N SER A 8 -3.50 -3.09 9.36
CA SER A 8 -4.72 -3.78 8.90
C SER A 8 -5.45 -3.05 7.77
N TRP A 9 -5.41 -1.71 7.75
CA TRP A 9 -6.02 -0.93 6.67
C TRP A 9 -5.37 -1.19 5.29
N ALA A 10 -4.12 -1.68 5.25
CA ALA A 10 -3.39 -1.93 4.01
C ALA A 10 -3.64 -3.32 3.40
N ASP A 11 -4.30 -4.24 4.13
CA ASP A 11 -4.43 -5.65 3.75
C ASP A 11 -5.06 -5.84 2.36
N MET A 12 -6.10 -5.06 2.05
CA MET A 12 -6.79 -5.13 0.76
C MET A 12 -5.90 -4.68 -0.40
N ILE A 13 -5.08 -3.64 -0.20
CA ILE A 13 -4.09 -3.22 -1.21
C ILE A 13 -3.07 -4.34 -1.42
N VAL A 14 -2.53 -4.91 -0.35
CA VAL A 14 -1.55 -6.01 -0.41
C VAL A 14 -2.13 -7.19 -1.21
N TYR A 15 -3.38 -7.53 -0.91
CA TYR A 15 -4.13 -8.61 -1.55
C TYR A 15 -4.27 -8.37 -3.06
N HIS A 16 -4.63 -7.17 -3.51
CA HIS A 16 -4.77 -6.87 -4.95
C HIS A 16 -3.44 -6.85 -5.72
N TYR A 17 -2.34 -6.48 -5.07
CA TYR A 17 -1.02 -6.49 -5.69
C TYR A 17 -0.44 -7.90 -5.86
N TRP A 18 -0.86 -8.89 -5.06
CA TRP A 18 -0.37 -10.26 -5.20
C TRP A 18 -0.76 -10.91 -6.55
N PRO A 19 -2.02 -10.83 -7.02
CA PRO A 19 -2.42 -11.24 -8.36
C PRO A 19 -1.69 -10.49 -9.48
N LEU A 20 -1.38 -9.19 -9.30
CA LEU A 20 -0.64 -8.41 -10.30
C LEU A 20 0.77 -8.92 -10.50
N ARG A 21 1.46 -9.30 -9.42
CA ARG A 21 2.83 -9.87 -9.50
C ARG A 21 2.87 -11.25 -10.16
N ASN A 22 1.76 -11.99 -10.12
CA ASN A 22 1.63 -13.31 -10.70
C ASN A 22 0.93 -13.31 -12.07
N ALA A 23 0.46 -12.15 -12.54
CA ALA A 23 -0.19 -12.04 -13.85
C ALA A 23 0.86 -12.10 -14.96
N ARG A 24 0.53 -12.77 -16.06
CA ARG A 24 1.35 -12.73 -17.28
C ARG A 24 1.00 -11.49 -18.10
N SER A 25 1.90 -11.08 -18.99
CA SER A 25 1.70 -9.89 -19.84
C SER A 25 0.44 -9.95 -20.71
N PHE A 26 0.00 -11.16 -21.10
CA PHE A 26 -1.22 -11.37 -21.88
C PHE A 26 -2.51 -11.33 -21.03
N ASP A 27 -2.42 -11.40 -19.70
CA ASP A 27 -3.57 -11.34 -18.78
C ASP A 27 -4.10 -9.90 -18.60
N THR A 28 -4.17 -9.14 -19.69
CA THR A 28 -4.46 -7.70 -19.69
C THR A 28 -5.80 -7.38 -19.01
N ALA A 29 -6.82 -8.22 -19.18
CA ALA A 29 -8.12 -8.08 -18.53
C ALA A 29 -8.01 -8.19 -17.00
N ARG A 30 -7.24 -9.18 -16.51
CA ARG A 30 -6.97 -9.36 -15.07
C ARG A 30 -6.17 -8.19 -14.52
N ILE A 31 -5.15 -7.73 -15.25
CA ILE A 31 -4.31 -6.59 -14.86
C ILE A 31 -5.17 -5.33 -14.73
N ARG A 32 -5.97 -5.00 -15.74
CA ARG A 32 -6.88 -3.84 -15.72
C ARG A 32 -7.89 -3.93 -14.57
N LYS A 33 -8.46 -5.11 -14.33
CA LYS A 33 -9.37 -5.34 -13.20
C LYS A 33 -8.70 -5.03 -11.86
N GLN A 34 -7.47 -5.51 -11.66
CA GLN A 34 -6.76 -5.26 -10.39
C GLN A 34 -6.38 -3.80 -10.20
N TYR A 35 -5.94 -3.10 -11.26
CA TYR A 35 -5.69 -1.66 -11.14
C TYR A 35 -6.94 -0.86 -10.76
N ARG A 36 -8.11 -1.19 -11.32
CA ARG A 36 -9.40 -0.58 -10.92
C ARG A 36 -9.74 -0.86 -9.45
N LEU A 37 -9.49 -2.07 -8.97
CA LEU A 37 -9.72 -2.45 -7.57
C LEU A 37 -8.78 -1.69 -6.63
N ILE A 38 -7.50 -1.57 -6.99
CA ILE A 38 -6.52 -0.77 -6.23
C ILE A 38 -6.93 0.71 -6.19
N GLU A 39 -7.39 1.27 -7.32
CA GLU A 39 -7.85 2.66 -7.37
C GLU A 39 -9.06 2.90 -6.46
N LYS A 40 -10.05 2.00 -6.49
CA LYS A 40 -11.19 2.04 -5.57
C LYS A 40 -10.74 1.99 -4.11
N GLU A 41 -9.77 1.13 -3.80
CA GLU A 41 -9.26 0.98 -2.44
C GLU A 41 -8.46 2.21 -1.98
N LYS A 42 -7.66 2.82 -2.87
CA LYS A 42 -6.99 4.11 -2.59
C LYS A 42 -8.00 5.19 -2.25
N LYS A 43 -9.11 5.26 -2.99
CA LYS A 43 -10.19 6.22 -2.72
C LYS A 43 -10.84 5.95 -1.36
N ARG A 44 -11.17 4.69 -1.05
CA ARG A 44 -11.72 4.27 0.24
C ARG A 44 -10.81 4.66 1.42
N LEU A 45 -9.50 4.45 1.28
CA LEU A 45 -8.53 4.80 2.32
C LEU A 45 -8.42 6.32 2.52
N HIS A 46 -8.45 7.07 1.43
CA HIS A 46 -8.44 8.53 1.51
C HIS A 46 -9.71 9.07 2.20
N GLU A 47 -10.88 8.53 1.86
CA GLU A 47 -12.16 8.83 2.52
C GLU A 47 -12.16 8.44 4.01
N ALA A 48 -11.44 7.37 4.38
CA ALA A 48 -11.25 6.95 5.76
C ALA A 48 -10.19 7.78 6.53
N GLY A 49 -9.66 8.85 5.93
CA GLY A 49 -8.69 9.76 6.58
C GLY A 49 -7.25 9.25 6.58
N VAL A 50 -6.93 8.20 5.81
CA VAL A 50 -5.54 7.75 5.66
C VAL A 50 -4.78 8.74 4.77
N ASP A 51 -3.57 9.10 5.19
CA ASP A 51 -2.69 10.00 4.43
C ASP A 51 -2.43 9.47 3.01
N GLY A 52 -2.67 10.32 2.01
CA GLY A 52 -2.49 10.00 0.60
C GLY A 52 -1.03 9.72 0.23
N GLU A 53 -0.08 10.40 0.88
CA GLU A 53 1.35 10.16 0.64
C GLU A 53 1.78 8.79 1.19
N LEU A 54 1.31 8.43 2.38
CA LEU A 54 1.49 7.10 2.94
C LEU A 54 0.95 5.99 2.01
N VAL A 55 -0.27 6.17 1.48
CA VAL A 55 -0.87 5.22 0.51
C VAL A 55 -0.06 5.15 -0.79
N ARG A 56 0.46 6.28 -1.28
CA ARG A 56 1.31 6.32 -2.48
C ARG A 56 2.62 5.56 -2.28
N LEU A 57 3.26 5.72 -1.11
CA LEU A 57 4.49 5.02 -0.74
C LEU A 57 4.24 3.52 -0.59
N LEU A 58 3.12 3.12 0.01
CA LEU A 58 2.69 1.72 0.07
C LEU A 58 2.57 1.11 -1.33
N CYS A 59 1.85 1.75 -2.25
CA CYS A 59 1.68 1.26 -3.62
C CYS A 59 3.04 1.13 -4.35
N ARG A 60 3.96 2.08 -4.15
CA ARG A 60 5.31 2.03 -4.74
C ARG A 60 6.12 0.86 -4.21
N HIS A 61 6.07 0.60 -2.90
CA HIS A 61 6.66 -0.58 -2.28
C HIS A 61 6.05 -1.88 -2.83
N MET A 62 4.72 -1.92 -3.01
CA MET A 62 4.02 -3.12 -3.49
C MET A 62 4.34 -3.52 -4.93
N VAL A 63 4.65 -2.54 -5.79
CA VAL A 63 5.10 -2.79 -7.17
C VAL A 63 6.41 -3.57 -7.19
N ASN A 64 7.36 -3.22 -6.33
CA ASN A 64 8.64 -3.91 -6.22
C ASN A 64 9.04 -4.10 -4.74
N PRO A 65 8.57 -5.18 -4.09
CA PRO A 65 8.85 -5.42 -2.67
C PRO A 65 10.31 -5.78 -2.39
N ARG A 66 11.14 -6.00 -3.42
CA ARG A 66 12.58 -6.23 -3.29
C ARG A 66 13.38 -4.92 -3.28
N ASN A 67 12.75 -3.77 -3.45
CA ASN A 67 13.43 -2.47 -3.41
C ASN A 67 13.54 -1.98 -1.93
N PRO A 68 14.74 -2.02 -1.34
CA PRO A 68 14.92 -1.66 0.08
C PRO A 68 14.63 -0.18 0.35
N LEU A 69 14.91 0.71 -0.61
CA LEU A 69 14.65 2.14 -0.46
C LEU A 69 13.15 2.46 -0.45
N ALA A 70 12.37 1.74 -1.27
CA ALA A 70 10.92 1.90 -1.28
C ALA A 70 10.30 1.42 0.03
N ALA A 71 10.76 0.27 0.55
CA ALA A 71 10.36 -0.26 1.83
C ALA A 71 10.69 0.73 2.97
N GLN A 72 11.93 1.23 3.01
CA GLN A 72 12.39 2.17 4.04
C GLN A 72 11.55 3.46 4.05
N ARG A 73 11.27 4.05 2.88
CA ARG A 73 10.43 5.25 2.77
C ARG A 73 9.02 5.02 3.30
N PHE A 74 8.41 3.89 2.95
CA PHE A 74 7.10 3.52 3.49
C PHE A 74 7.13 3.35 5.01
N HIS A 75 8.15 2.66 5.55
CA HIS A 75 8.28 2.47 6.99
C HIS A 75 8.46 3.78 7.76
N ILE A 76 9.30 4.69 7.27
CA ILE A 76 9.49 6.01 7.89
C ILE A 76 8.17 6.79 7.89
N ALA A 77 7.43 6.79 6.77
CA ALA A 77 6.15 7.47 6.69
C ALA A 77 5.11 6.86 7.66
N LEU A 78 5.09 5.53 7.79
CA LEU A 78 4.20 4.83 8.70
C LEU A 78 4.51 5.13 10.18
N LEU A 79 5.79 5.22 10.54
CA LEU A 79 6.20 5.58 11.90
C LEU A 79 5.82 7.03 12.23
N LYS A 80 6.03 7.94 11.28
CA LYS A 80 5.62 9.34 11.42
C LYS A 80 4.12 9.48 11.63
N SER A 81 3.30 8.77 10.84
CA SER A 81 1.85 8.87 10.98
C SER A 81 1.36 8.37 12.35
N GLN A 82 2.00 7.34 12.91
CA GLN A 82 1.71 6.87 14.27
C GLN A 82 2.10 7.91 15.32
N GLN A 83 3.28 8.50 15.20
CA GLN A 83 3.80 9.47 16.17
C GLN A 83 2.95 10.74 16.21
N THR A 84 2.50 11.23 15.05
CA THR A 84 1.54 12.34 14.95
C THR A 84 0.23 12.03 15.70
N SER A 85 -0.28 10.80 15.66
CA SER A 85 -1.48 10.43 16.41
C SER A 85 -1.31 10.45 17.94
N PHE A 86 -0.09 10.28 18.46
CA PHE A 86 0.18 10.32 19.90
C PHE A 86 0.27 11.75 20.46
N GLU A 87 0.72 12.72 19.65
CA GLU A 87 0.87 14.12 20.09
C GLU A 87 -0.46 14.88 20.21
N PHE A 88 -1.53 14.43 19.54
CA PHE A 88 -2.86 15.05 19.63
C PHE A 88 -3.71 14.60 20.84
N VAL A 89 -3.20 13.71 21.69
CA VAL A 89 -3.93 13.15 22.85
C VAL A 89 -3.48 13.80 24.18
N VAL A 90 -2.61 14.80 24.14
CA VAL A 90 -2.16 15.60 25.30
C VAL A 90 -2.68 17.03 25.18
#